data_AF-A0A367ZUE1-F1
#
_entry.id   AF-A0A367ZUE1-F1
#
_cell.length_a   1.000
_cell.length_b   1.000
_cell.length_c   1.000
_cell.angle_alpha   90.00
_cell.angle_beta   90.00
_cell.angle_gamma   90.00
#
_symmetry.space_group_name_H-M   'P 1'
#
loop_
_entity.id
_entity.type
_entity.pdbx_description
1 polymer ?
#
loop_
_entity_poly.entity_id
_entity_poly.type
_entity_poly.pdbx_seq_one_letter_code
_entity_poly.pdbx_strand_id
1 'polypeptide(L)'
;MKNAIFSVAAILLFVILATPALAGVAEEFMSLSREYELNILASLHDSLDQGLTLNAREKALTDRLLASEDELSKVVAQADRLELGLLTRLISRIQFEVIQEGRTSLQPYLSSLRSTLQSQTIDDRVKKKIANIYGREVDLLDGEWKTAPDGRRYWVSNEYPDIILSSADYRRYLATAVTVED
;
A
#
# COMPACT_ATOMS: atom_id res chain seq x y z
N MET A 1 -9.71 9.96 -56.28
CA MET A 1 -8.89 10.65 -55.27
C MET A 1 -9.77 10.81 -54.04
N LYS A 2 -9.50 10.03 -52.97
CA LYS A 2 -8.87 10.47 -51.70
C LYS A 2 -9.74 11.50 -50.95
N ASN A 3 -10.15 11.42 -49.69
CA ASN A 3 -9.91 10.56 -48.51
C ASN A 3 -11.04 10.92 -47.51
N ALA A 4 -11.70 9.94 -46.88
CA ALA A 4 -11.58 9.61 -45.46
C ALA A 4 -11.70 10.80 -44.46
N ILE A 5 -12.89 11.01 -43.90
CA ILE A 5 -13.08 11.54 -42.53
C ILE A 5 -14.24 10.77 -41.89
N PHE A 6 -13.97 9.49 -41.57
CA PHE A 6 -14.68 8.73 -40.55
C PHE A 6 -13.65 8.43 -39.47
N SER A 7 -13.62 9.23 -38.41
CA SER A 7 -12.85 9.13 -37.16
C SER A 7 -12.81 10.55 -36.63
N VAL A 8 -13.47 10.93 -35.54
CA VAL A 8 -12.99 10.77 -34.16
C VAL A 8 -14.20 10.78 -33.20
N ALA A 9 -15.10 9.80 -33.30
CA ALA A 9 -16.23 9.66 -32.36
C ALA A 9 -16.28 8.28 -31.67
N ALA A 10 -15.15 7.55 -31.67
CA ALA A 10 -15.02 6.22 -31.12
C ALA A 10 -13.74 6.04 -30.30
N ILE A 11 -13.42 7.02 -29.46
CA ILE A 11 -12.50 6.84 -28.33
C ILE A 11 -13.23 7.26 -27.05
N LEU A 12 -14.47 6.78 -26.89
CA LEU A 12 -14.95 6.39 -25.57
C LEU A 12 -14.31 5.04 -25.33
N LEU A 13 -13.08 5.12 -24.82
CA LEU A 13 -12.24 4.00 -24.45
C LEU A 13 -13.10 3.09 -23.58
N PHE A 14 -13.41 1.92 -24.13
CA PHE A 14 -13.86 0.74 -23.41
C PHE A 14 -13.04 0.64 -22.13
N VAL A 15 -13.57 1.12 -21.00
CA VAL A 15 -13.17 0.59 -19.70
C VAL A 15 -13.68 -0.83 -19.77
N ILE A 16 -12.74 -1.70 -20.12
CA ILE A 16 -12.89 -3.14 -20.22
C ILE A 16 -13.66 -3.56 -18.98
N LEU A 17 -14.93 -3.92 -19.17
CA LEU A 17 -15.62 -4.90 -18.35
C LEU A 17 -14.79 -6.17 -18.48
N ALA A 18 -13.69 -6.22 -17.74
CA ALA A 18 -12.98 -7.45 -17.45
C ALA A 18 -13.92 -8.15 -16.48
N THR A 19 -14.87 -8.89 -17.02
CA THR A 19 -15.53 -9.96 -16.28
C THR A 19 -14.43 -10.91 -15.82
N PRO A 20 -14.09 -11.00 -14.53
CA PRO A 20 -13.30 -12.11 -14.03
C PRO A 20 -14.29 -13.26 -13.81
N ALA A 21 -14.89 -13.78 -14.87
CA ALA A 21 -15.73 -14.98 -14.76
C ALA A 21 -14.88 -16.27 -14.67
N LEU A 22 -13.54 -16.13 -14.70
CA LEU A 22 -12.56 -17.21 -14.61
C LEU A 22 -11.38 -16.90 -13.67
N ALA A 23 -11.29 -15.69 -13.10
CA ALA A 23 -10.22 -15.38 -12.16
C ALA A 23 -10.61 -15.88 -10.76
N GLY A 24 -9.69 -16.55 -10.07
CA GLY A 24 -9.90 -16.97 -8.68
C GLY A 24 -10.04 -15.76 -7.75
N VAL A 25 -10.61 -15.97 -6.56
CA VAL A 25 -10.71 -14.90 -5.53
C VAL A 25 -9.33 -14.36 -5.19
N ALA A 26 -8.33 -15.24 -5.15
CA ALA A 26 -6.93 -14.89 -4.95
C ALA A 26 -6.43 -13.90 -6.01
N GLU A 27 -6.73 -14.14 -7.29
CA GLU A 27 -6.28 -13.28 -8.39
C GLU A 27 -6.97 -11.91 -8.38
N GLU A 28 -8.27 -11.88 -8.06
CA GLU A 28 -9.02 -10.64 -7.84
C GLU A 28 -8.45 -9.84 -6.65
N PHE A 29 -8.02 -10.53 -5.58
CA PHE A 29 -7.37 -9.89 -4.44
C PHE A 29 -5.97 -9.37 -4.78
N MET A 30 -5.19 -10.11 -5.56
CA MET A 30 -3.89 -9.65 -6.05
C MET A 30 -4.04 -8.47 -7.03
N SER A 31 -5.11 -8.40 -7.83
CA SER A 31 -5.36 -7.22 -8.67
C SER A 31 -5.68 -5.99 -7.83
N LEU A 32 -6.46 -6.15 -6.76
CA LEU A 32 -6.78 -5.07 -5.83
C LEU A 32 -5.52 -4.44 -5.21
N SER A 33 -4.50 -5.25 -4.89
CA SER A 33 -3.20 -4.75 -4.42
C SER A 33 -2.58 -3.72 -5.36
N ARG A 34 -2.55 -4.02 -6.66
CA ARG A 34 -1.99 -3.12 -7.69
C ARG A 34 -2.85 -1.86 -7.85
N GLU A 35 -4.16 -1.98 -7.71
CA GLU A 35 -5.06 -0.82 -7.72
C GLU A 35 -4.77 0.11 -6.53
N TYR A 36 -4.46 -0.42 -5.34
CA TYR A 36 -4.04 0.41 -4.19
C TYR A 36 -2.72 1.13 -4.46
N GLU A 37 -1.71 0.45 -5.00
CA GLU A 37 -0.42 1.07 -5.34
C GLU A 37 -0.56 2.22 -6.34
N LEU A 38 -1.37 2.02 -7.40
CA LEU A 38 -1.64 3.04 -8.40
C LEU A 38 -2.39 4.24 -7.82
N ASN A 39 -3.33 4.01 -6.90
CA ASN A 39 -4.08 5.09 -6.26
C ASN A 39 -3.24 5.89 -5.26
N ILE A 40 -2.29 5.27 -4.56
CA ILE A 40 -1.32 6.00 -3.72
C ILE A 40 -0.56 7.01 -4.58
N LEU A 41 -0.13 6.61 -5.79
CA LEU A 41 0.62 7.47 -6.72
C LEU A 41 -0.25 8.56 -7.39
N ALA A 42 -1.55 8.32 -7.60
CA ALA A 42 -2.45 9.23 -8.31
C ALA A 42 -3.09 10.33 -7.43
N SER A 43 -2.94 10.28 -6.10
CA SER A 43 -3.77 11.11 -5.20
C SER A 43 -3.27 12.55 -4.98
N LEU A 44 -3.80 13.50 -5.77
CA LEU A 44 -3.86 14.93 -5.42
C LEU A 44 -5.27 15.55 -5.59
N HIS A 45 -6.28 14.84 -6.13
CA HIS A 45 -7.60 15.45 -6.33
C HIS A 45 -8.87 14.58 -6.24
N ASP A 46 -8.81 13.23 -6.25
CA ASP A 46 -10.03 12.38 -6.43
C ASP A 46 -10.27 11.31 -5.33
N SER A 47 -9.76 11.51 -4.12
CA SER A 47 -9.42 10.43 -3.19
C SER A 47 -10.56 9.79 -2.37
N LEU A 48 -11.74 10.40 -2.23
CA LEU A 48 -12.76 9.90 -1.29
C LEU A 48 -13.65 8.80 -1.87
N ASP A 49 -14.25 9.00 -3.05
CA ASP A 49 -15.19 8.04 -3.64
C ASP A 49 -14.48 6.78 -4.16
N GLN A 50 -13.27 6.94 -4.68
CA GLN A 50 -12.42 5.82 -5.07
C GLN A 50 -11.99 4.99 -3.85
N GLY A 51 -11.62 5.64 -2.74
CA GLY A 51 -11.27 4.96 -1.50
C GLY A 51 -12.42 4.13 -0.91
N LEU A 52 -13.64 4.65 -0.94
CA LEU A 52 -14.84 3.92 -0.49
C LEU A 52 -15.11 2.68 -1.35
N THR A 53 -14.93 2.79 -2.67
CA THR A 53 -15.15 1.71 -3.62
C THR A 53 -14.13 0.57 -3.41
N LEU A 54 -12.85 0.92 -3.25
CA LEU A 54 -11.80 -0.07 -2.98
C LEU A 54 -12.02 -0.79 -1.65
N ASN A 55 -12.38 -0.07 -0.60
CA ASN A 55 -12.62 -0.67 0.72
C ASN A 55 -13.81 -1.65 0.72
N ALA A 56 -14.89 -1.31 0.01
CA ALA A 56 -16.04 -2.21 -0.12
C ALA A 56 -15.65 -3.51 -0.86
N ARG A 57 -14.85 -3.38 -1.93
CA ARG A 57 -14.35 -4.51 -2.72
C ARG A 57 -13.35 -5.35 -1.92
N GLU A 58 -12.44 -4.70 -1.18
CA GLU A 58 -11.50 -5.37 -0.26
C GLU A 58 -12.25 -6.25 0.72
N LYS A 59 -13.27 -5.70 1.39
CA LYS A 59 -14.06 -6.44 2.37
C LYS A 59 -14.72 -7.68 1.75
N ALA A 60 -15.39 -7.49 0.61
CA ALA A 60 -16.06 -8.60 -0.08
C ALA A 60 -15.09 -9.69 -0.53
N LEU A 61 -13.92 -9.32 -1.05
CA LEU A 61 -12.89 -10.27 -1.46
C LEU A 61 -12.28 -10.99 -0.26
N THR A 62 -12.03 -10.28 0.83
CA THR A 62 -11.49 -10.85 2.06
C THR A 62 -12.44 -11.89 2.65
N ASP A 63 -13.74 -11.58 2.72
CA ASP A 63 -14.73 -12.53 3.22
C ASP A 63 -14.81 -13.79 2.32
N ARG A 64 -14.74 -13.63 0.99
CA ARG A 64 -14.66 -14.77 0.04
C ARG A 64 -13.36 -15.56 0.20
N LEU A 65 -12.24 -14.90 0.45
CA LEU A 65 -10.93 -15.52 0.69
C LEU A 65 -10.94 -16.37 1.96
N LEU A 66 -11.53 -15.86 3.03
CA LEU A 66 -11.65 -16.58 4.30
C LEU A 66 -12.61 -17.77 4.23
N ALA A 67 -13.48 -17.82 3.22
CA ALA A 67 -14.35 -18.96 2.97
C ALA A 67 -13.64 -20.11 2.25
N SER A 68 -12.44 -19.89 1.69
CA SER A 68 -11.68 -20.92 0.95
C SER A 68 -10.20 -20.90 1.31
N GLU A 69 -9.77 -21.92 2.07
CA GLU A 69 -8.36 -22.08 2.43
C GLU A 69 -7.45 -22.29 1.20
N ASP A 70 -7.97 -22.89 0.12
CA ASP A 70 -7.23 -23.04 -1.15
C ASP A 70 -6.91 -21.67 -1.76
N GLU A 71 -7.90 -20.78 -1.84
CA GLU A 71 -7.69 -19.42 -2.35
C GLU A 71 -6.77 -18.61 -1.42
N LEU A 72 -6.93 -18.76 -0.10
CA LEU A 72 -6.05 -18.12 0.86
C LEU A 72 -4.60 -18.58 0.71
N SER A 73 -4.37 -19.87 0.48
CA SER A 73 -3.04 -20.42 0.25
C SER A 73 -2.35 -19.80 -0.97
N LYS A 74 -3.10 -19.55 -2.05
CA LYS A 74 -2.60 -18.90 -3.27
C LYS A 74 -2.16 -17.46 -3.00
N VAL A 75 -2.91 -16.73 -2.18
CA VAL A 75 -2.54 -15.36 -1.75
C VAL A 75 -1.31 -15.40 -0.85
N VAL A 76 -1.26 -16.32 0.13
CA VAL A 76 -0.10 -16.45 1.03
C VAL A 76 1.18 -16.75 0.26
N ALA A 77 1.11 -17.60 -0.77
CA ALA A 77 2.25 -17.91 -1.64
C ALA A 77 2.77 -16.71 -2.45
N GLN A 78 1.99 -15.64 -2.57
CA GLN A 78 2.33 -14.41 -3.31
C GLN A 78 2.26 -13.17 -2.41
N ALA A 79 2.30 -13.35 -1.09
CA ALA A 79 2.11 -12.26 -0.13
C ALA A 79 3.22 -11.21 -0.20
N ASP A 80 4.40 -11.57 -0.73
CA ASP A 80 5.53 -10.69 -0.98
C ASP A 80 5.22 -9.59 -2.01
N ARG A 81 4.20 -9.81 -2.86
CA ARG A 81 3.74 -8.89 -3.91
C ARG A 81 2.53 -8.05 -3.49
N LEU A 82 2.06 -8.21 -2.25
CA LEU A 82 0.95 -7.42 -1.74
C LEU A 82 1.44 -6.04 -1.27
N GLU A 83 0.60 -5.05 -1.52
CA GLU A 83 0.71 -3.71 -0.96
C GLU A 83 0.65 -3.82 0.57
N LEU A 84 1.55 -3.11 1.24
CA LEU A 84 1.82 -3.27 2.67
C LEU A 84 0.58 -3.05 3.54
N GLY A 85 -0.24 -2.05 3.21
CA GLY A 85 -1.50 -1.76 3.87
C GLY A 85 -2.51 -2.90 3.72
N LEU A 86 -2.69 -3.41 2.50
CA LEU A 86 -3.58 -4.54 2.21
C LEU A 86 -3.12 -5.82 2.92
N LEU A 87 -1.82 -6.12 2.91
CA LEU A 87 -1.24 -7.23 3.68
C LEU A 87 -1.53 -7.10 5.18
N THR A 88 -1.33 -5.91 5.75
CA THR A 88 -1.56 -5.63 7.17
C THR A 88 -3.03 -5.81 7.55
N ARG A 89 -3.95 -5.36 6.69
CA ARG A 89 -5.41 -5.50 6.92
C ARG A 89 -5.84 -6.97 6.81
N LEU A 90 -5.31 -7.72 5.85
CA LEU A 90 -5.54 -9.17 5.73
C LEU A 90 -5.07 -9.93 6.97
N ILE A 91 -3.85 -9.66 7.45
CA ILE A 91 -3.30 -10.24 8.69
C ILE A 91 -4.22 -9.94 9.88
N SER A 92 -4.65 -8.69 10.04
CA SER A 92 -5.52 -8.27 11.15
C SER A 92 -6.86 -9.01 11.11
N ARG A 93 -7.43 -9.19 9.91
CA ARG A 93 -8.69 -9.93 9.75
C ARG A 93 -8.53 -11.42 10.05
N ILE A 94 -7.49 -12.08 9.54
CA ILE A 94 -7.22 -13.50 9.86
C ILE A 94 -6.96 -13.69 11.35
N GLN A 95 -6.21 -12.77 11.97
CA GLN A 95 -5.98 -12.79 13.42
C GLN A 95 -7.30 -12.69 14.20
N PHE A 96 -8.25 -11.86 13.76
CA PHE A 96 -9.57 -11.79 14.35
C PHE A 96 -10.29 -13.14 14.27
N GLU A 97 -10.32 -13.78 13.09
CA GLU A 97 -10.96 -15.10 12.90
C GLU A 97 -10.35 -16.19 13.78
N VAL A 98 -9.03 -16.17 13.98
CA VAL A 98 -8.33 -17.13 14.85
C VAL A 98 -8.70 -16.91 16.32
N ILE A 99 -8.64 -15.66 16.80
CA ILE A 99 -8.75 -15.35 18.23
C ILE A 99 -10.21 -15.30 18.68
N GLN A 100 -11.08 -14.66 17.88
CA GLN A 100 -12.47 -14.38 18.26
C GLN A 100 -13.42 -15.47 17.76
N GLU A 101 -13.22 -15.95 16.53
CA GLU A 101 -14.09 -16.98 15.92
C GLU A 101 -13.53 -18.41 16.10
N GLY A 102 -12.36 -18.56 16.73
CA GLY A 102 -11.77 -19.85 17.07
C GLY A 102 -11.31 -20.68 15.87
N ARG A 103 -11.12 -20.07 14.69
CA ARG A 103 -10.73 -20.77 13.45
C ARG A 103 -9.24 -21.07 13.42
N THR A 104 -8.80 -21.99 14.27
CA THR A 104 -7.38 -22.37 14.45
C THR A 104 -6.72 -22.94 13.19
N SER A 105 -7.49 -23.45 12.22
CA SER A 105 -6.96 -23.88 10.92
C SER A 105 -6.28 -22.74 10.16
N LEU A 106 -6.59 -21.48 10.46
CA LEU A 106 -6.00 -20.32 9.81
C LEU A 106 -4.61 -19.93 10.37
N GLN A 107 -4.19 -20.53 11.48
CA GLN A 107 -2.94 -20.22 12.17
C GLN A 107 -1.68 -20.33 11.29
N PRO A 108 -1.53 -21.34 10.40
CA PRO A 108 -0.36 -21.44 9.52
C PRO A 108 -0.28 -20.27 8.54
N TYR A 109 -1.41 -19.88 7.94
CA TYR A 109 -1.47 -18.74 7.00
C TYR A 109 -1.15 -17.43 7.72
N LEU A 110 -1.70 -17.21 8.92
CA LEU A 110 -1.38 -16.04 9.73
C LEU A 110 0.11 -15.93 10.03
N SER A 111 0.74 -17.05 10.38
CA SER A 111 2.17 -17.10 10.70
C SER A 111 3.03 -16.77 9.47
N SER A 112 2.69 -17.34 8.31
CA SER A 112 3.38 -17.08 7.04
C SER A 112 3.23 -15.61 6.58
N LEU A 113 2.03 -15.05 6.68
CA LEU A 113 1.80 -13.65 6.30
C LEU A 113 2.57 -12.68 7.21
N ARG A 114 2.65 -12.98 8.52
CA ARG A 114 3.45 -12.19 9.47
C ARG A 114 4.95 -12.25 9.16
N SER A 115 5.50 -13.41 8.80
CA SER A 115 6.90 -13.50 8.41
C SER A 115 7.19 -12.72 7.12
N THR A 116 6.27 -12.71 6.17
CA THR A 116 6.37 -11.89 4.96
C THR A 116 6.34 -10.39 5.30
N LEU A 117 5.40 -9.95 6.13
CA LEU A 117 5.30 -8.56 6.57
C LEU A 117 6.59 -8.10 7.27
N GLN A 118 7.16 -8.94 8.14
CA GLN A 118 8.44 -8.65 8.79
C GLN A 118 9.57 -8.50 7.77
N SER A 119 9.63 -9.37 6.77
CA SER A 119 10.64 -9.32 5.72
C SER A 119 10.52 -8.05 4.86
N GLN A 120 9.30 -7.68 4.46
CA GLN A 120 9.04 -6.43 3.72
C GLN A 120 9.33 -5.18 4.55
N THR A 121 9.00 -5.19 5.85
CA THR A 121 9.28 -4.05 6.74
C THR A 121 10.78 -3.88 6.97
N ILE A 122 11.55 -4.98 6.97
CA ILE A 122 13.01 -4.92 7.03
C ILE A 122 13.55 -4.35 5.70
N ASP A 123 13.03 -4.79 4.56
CA ASP A 123 13.46 -4.31 3.24
C ASP A 123 13.20 -2.81 3.02
N ASP A 124 12.07 -2.28 3.52
CA ASP A 124 11.81 -0.83 3.53
C ASP A 124 12.69 -0.05 4.51
N ARG A 125 13.20 -0.69 5.57
CA ARG A 125 14.19 -0.09 6.49
C ARG A 125 15.62 -0.13 5.95
N VAL A 126 15.90 -0.94 4.94
CA VAL A 126 17.19 -0.98 4.23
C VAL A 126 17.28 0.12 3.16
N LYS A 127 16.15 0.77 2.82
CA LYS A 127 16.11 1.87 1.85
C LYS A 127 16.14 3.21 2.57
N LYS A 128 17.27 3.90 2.54
CA LYS A 128 17.41 5.25 3.07
C LYS A 128 16.70 6.25 2.14
N LYS A 129 15.96 7.20 2.71
CA LYS A 129 15.39 8.33 1.94
C LYS A 129 16.24 9.56 2.20
N ILE A 130 17.31 9.69 1.43
CA ILE A 130 18.28 10.76 1.60
C ILE A 130 17.79 12.04 0.94
N ALA A 131 17.62 13.10 1.73
CA ALA A 131 17.39 14.45 1.23
C ALA A 131 18.56 15.36 1.63
N ASN A 132 18.91 16.31 0.76
CA ASN A 132 19.87 17.35 1.12
C ASN A 132 19.15 18.51 1.83
N ILE A 133 19.39 18.63 3.13
CA ILE A 133 18.76 19.64 3.99
C ILE A 133 19.87 20.52 4.57
N TYR A 134 19.83 21.81 4.25
CA TYR A 134 20.84 22.79 4.67
C TYR A 134 22.29 22.38 4.34
N GLY A 135 22.51 21.65 3.25
CA GLY A 135 23.83 21.20 2.81
C GLY A 135 24.28 19.86 3.40
N ARG A 136 23.43 19.16 4.15
CA ARG A 136 23.71 17.83 4.73
C ARG A 136 22.79 16.78 4.12
N GLU A 137 23.32 15.60 3.88
CA GLU A 137 22.54 14.42 3.54
C GLU A 137 21.87 13.90 4.81
N VAL A 138 20.54 13.84 4.79
CA VAL A 138 19.74 13.42 5.94
C VAL A 138 18.85 12.27 5.51
N ASP A 139 18.90 11.16 6.23
CA ASP A 139 17.90 10.11 6.09
C ASP A 139 16.59 10.55 6.75
N LEU A 140 15.58 10.80 5.92
CA LEU A 140 14.26 11.19 6.38
C LEU A 140 13.51 10.06 7.09
N LEU A 141 13.92 8.81 6.90
CA LEU A 141 13.34 7.68 7.63
C LEU A 141 13.96 7.50 9.03
N ASP A 142 15.14 8.06 9.27
CA ASP A 142 15.84 8.03 10.57
C ASP A 142 15.57 9.29 11.40
N GLY A 143 14.32 9.41 11.87
CA GLY A 143 13.95 10.46 12.81
C GLY A 143 12.60 10.26 13.46
N GLU A 144 12.28 11.16 14.37
CA GLU A 144 11.12 11.04 15.26
C GLU A 144 10.16 12.21 15.11
N TRP A 145 8.86 11.91 15.12
CA TRP A 145 7.82 12.93 15.25
C TRP A 145 7.61 13.31 16.71
N LYS A 146 7.83 14.58 17.03
CA LYS A 146 7.57 15.16 18.34
C LYS A 146 6.39 16.14 18.26
N THR A 147 5.76 16.38 19.40
CA THR A 147 4.63 17.30 19.55
C THR A 147 5.03 18.42 20.48
N ALA A 148 4.92 19.67 20.02
CA ALA A 148 5.16 20.85 20.83
C ALA A 148 4.01 21.08 21.82
N PRO A 149 4.21 21.89 22.89
CA PRO A 149 3.15 22.22 23.84
C PRO A 149 1.93 22.91 23.22
N ASP A 150 2.09 23.53 22.05
CA ASP A 150 1.02 24.17 21.27
C ASP A 150 0.23 23.16 20.39
N GLY A 151 0.55 21.87 20.48
CA GLY A 151 -0.08 20.79 19.72
C GLY A 151 0.48 20.58 18.30
N ARG A 152 1.45 21.38 17.85
CA ARG A 152 2.04 21.23 16.52
C ARG A 152 3.01 20.05 16.50
N ARG A 153 2.94 19.24 15.44
CA ARG A 153 3.88 18.15 15.19
C ARG A 153 5.05 18.62 14.34
N TYR A 154 6.24 18.19 14.71
CA TYR A 154 7.47 18.42 13.97
C TYR A 154 8.31 17.14 13.97
N TRP A 155 9.06 16.94 12.89
CA TRP A 155 9.97 15.81 12.75
C TRP A 155 11.38 16.27 13.12
N VAL A 156 12.14 15.41 13.82
CA VAL A 156 13.53 15.67 14.21
C VAL A 156 14.39 14.51 13.74
N SER A 157 15.49 14.81 13.05
CA SER A 157 16.45 13.78 12.66
C SER A 157 17.17 13.21 13.88
N ASN A 158 17.39 11.90 13.90
CA ASN A 158 18.18 11.25 14.94
C ASN A 158 19.68 11.53 14.78
N GLU A 159 20.16 11.58 13.53
CA GLU A 159 21.56 11.87 13.19
C GLU A 159 21.92 13.36 13.38
N TYR A 160 21.00 14.26 13.00
CA TYR A 160 21.19 15.72 13.09
C TYR A 160 20.06 16.38 13.89
N PRO A 161 20.14 16.40 15.25
CA PRO A 161 19.06 16.92 16.09
C PRO A 161 18.74 18.41 15.91
N ASP A 162 19.64 19.17 15.28
CA ASP A 162 19.44 20.56 14.86
C ASP A 162 18.50 20.69 13.65
N ILE A 163 18.28 19.61 12.91
CA ILE A 163 17.37 19.55 11.77
C ILE A 163 15.97 19.20 12.27
N ILE A 164 15.16 20.25 12.39
CA ILE A 164 13.75 20.17 12.78
C ILE A 164 12.90 20.58 11.60
N LEU A 165 11.98 19.72 11.19
CA LEU A 165 11.11 19.93 10.05
C LEU A 165 9.66 20.04 10.49
N SER A 166 8.95 21.03 9.94
CA SER A 166 7.49 21.04 10.01
C SER A 166 6.91 19.88 9.21
N SER A 167 5.64 19.51 9.46
CA SER A 167 4.94 18.52 8.64
C SER A 167 4.95 18.85 7.15
N ALA A 168 4.94 20.14 6.79
CA ALA A 168 4.98 20.58 5.40
C ALA A 168 6.39 20.46 4.80
N ASP A 169 7.42 20.89 5.55
CA ASP A 169 8.81 20.81 5.08
C ASP A 169 9.28 19.36 4.94
N TYR A 170 8.94 18.50 5.91
CA TYR A 170 9.23 17.07 5.84
C TYR A 170 8.68 16.45 4.56
N ARG A 171 7.42 16.74 4.21
CA ARG A 171 6.81 16.25 2.96
C ARG A 171 7.51 16.81 1.72
N ARG A 172 7.90 18.08 1.72
CA ARG A 172 8.63 18.70 0.61
C ARG A 172 9.99 18.03 0.39
N TYR A 173 10.74 17.78 1.45
CA TYR A 173 12.02 17.08 1.36
C TYR A 173 11.83 15.61 0.99
N LEU A 174 10.81 14.93 1.52
CA LEU A 174 10.52 13.54 1.15
C LEU A 174 10.19 13.38 -0.34
N ALA A 175 9.50 14.34 -0.94
CA ALA A 175 9.20 14.35 -2.37
C ALA A 175 10.43 14.57 -3.26
N THR A 176 11.52 15.14 -2.71
CA THR A 176 12.78 15.40 -3.42
C THR A 176 13.90 14.45 -3.00
N ALA A 177 13.63 13.54 -2.07
CA ALA A 177 14.59 12.60 -1.54
C ALA A 177 14.94 11.51 -2.56
N VAL A 178 16.21 11.13 -2.57
CA VAL A 178 16.71 9.98 -3.34
C VAL A 178 16.57 8.74 -2.48
N THR A 179 16.14 7.64 -3.10
CA THR A 179 16.10 6.33 -2.42
C THR A 179 17.42 5.64 -2.68
N VAL A 180 18.12 5.28 -1.60
CA VAL A 180 19.44 4.62 -1.67
C VAL A 180 19.32 3.29 -0.94
N GLU A 181 19.80 2.20 -1.55
CA GLU A 181 19.97 0.91 -0.88
C GLU A 181 21.23 1.00 0.01
N ASP A 182 21.15 0.52 1.25
CA ASP A 182 22.27 0.53 2.22
C ASP A 182 23.49 -0.28 1.76
#